data_AF-A0A7J4SNG3-F1
#
_entry.id   AF-A0A7J4SNG3-F1
#
_cell.length_a   1.000
_cell.length_b   1.000
_cell.length_c   1.000
_cell.angle_alpha   90.00
_cell.angle_beta   90.00
_cell.angle_gamma   90.00
#
_symmetry.space_group_name_H-M   'P 1'
#
loop_
_entity.id
_entity.type
_entity.pdbx_description
1 polymer ?
#
loop_
_entity_poly.entity_id
_entity_poly.type
_entity_poly.pdbx_seq_one_letter_code
_entity_poly.pdbx_strand_id
1 'polypeptide(L)'
;MGNIPSDHPRYASLLLRDRLIAGIQNGITSQHGLIAHGRGESFDYLLSERSLPTANQAARTAAAYIRLAKNPVISVNGNSAALVPTEIVALSELTGAAVEV
;
A
#
# COMPACT_ATOMS: atom_id res chain seq x y z
N MET A 1 16.79 -8.30 -11.09
CA MET A 1 16.50 -7.70 -9.77
C MET A 1 17.57 -8.18 -8.83
N GLY A 2 18.30 -7.26 -8.20
CA GLY A 2 19.40 -7.61 -7.32
C GLY A 2 18.84 -8.18 -6.01
N ASN A 3 19.46 -9.23 -5.48
CA ASN A 3 19.16 -9.67 -4.12
C ASN A 3 19.60 -8.57 -3.16
N ILE A 4 18.67 -7.70 -2.76
CA ILE A 4 18.89 -6.70 -1.72
C ILE A 4 19.09 -7.50 -0.43
N PRO A 5 20.24 -7.40 0.24
CA PRO A 5 20.48 -8.11 1.49
C PRO A 5 19.42 -7.74 2.53
N SER A 6 18.92 -8.71 3.29
CA SER A 6 17.86 -8.46 4.31
C SER A 6 18.31 -7.57 5.46
N ASP A 7 19.63 -7.45 5.68
CA ASP A 7 20.28 -6.57 6.65
C ASP A 7 20.59 -5.17 6.08
N HIS A 8 20.29 -4.92 4.80
CA HIS A 8 20.50 -3.62 4.21
C HIS A 8 19.60 -2.57 4.89
N PRO A 9 20.13 -1.39 5.28
CA PRO A 9 19.37 -0.37 6.02
C PRO A 9 18.15 0.17 5.27
N ARG A 10 18.10 -0.04 3.95
CA ARG A 10 17.01 0.39 3.06
C ARG A 10 16.26 -0.76 2.41
N TYR A 11 16.38 -1.97 2.97
CA TYR A 11 15.80 -3.18 2.41
C TYR A 11 14.31 -3.02 2.06
N ALA A 12 13.50 -2.51 3.00
CA ALA A 12 12.06 -2.35 2.82
C ALA A 12 11.71 -1.40 1.65
N SER A 13 12.27 -0.20 1.62
CA SER A 13 12.04 0.79 0.56
C SER A 13 12.45 0.25 -0.82
N LEU A 14 13.62 -0.41 -0.92
CA LEU A 14 14.09 -0.99 -2.18
C LEU A 14 13.21 -2.16 -2.63
N LEU A 15 12.75 -3.01 -1.71
CA LEU A 15 11.84 -4.13 -2.02
C LEU A 15 10.50 -3.62 -2.58
N LEU A 16 9.93 -2.57 -2.01
CA LEU A 16 8.67 -1.98 -2.51
C LEU A 16 8.84 -1.38 -3.90
N ARG A 17 9.99 -0.76 -4.18
CA ARG A 17 10.32 -0.26 -5.51
C ARG A 17 10.41 -1.38 -6.54
N ASP A 18 11.07 -2.50 -6.19
CA ASP A 18 11.15 -3.68 -7.07
C ASP A 18 9.76 -4.28 -7.35
N ARG A 19 8.87 -4.32 -6.35
CA ARG A 19 7.47 -4.76 -6.55
C ARG A 19 6.72 -3.86 -7.54
N LEU A 20 6.92 -2.54 -7.49
CA LEU A 20 6.31 -1.62 -8.46
C LEU A 20 6.88 -1.79 -9.86
N ILE A 21 8.19 -1.99 -9.99
CA ILE A 21 8.81 -2.27 -11.28
C ILE A 21 8.23 -3.56 -11.88
N ALA A 22 8.09 -4.62 -11.08
CA ALA A 22 7.40 -5.84 -11.49
C ALA A 22 5.95 -5.56 -11.87
N GLY A 23 5.24 -4.74 -11.09
CA GLY A 23 3.87 -4.32 -11.37
C GLY A 23 3.74 -3.60 -12.72
N ILE A 24 4.68 -2.75 -13.10
CA ILE A 24 4.72 -2.10 -14.41
C ILE A 24 4.94 -3.13 -15.52
N GLN A 25 5.91 -4.02 -15.34
CA GLN A 25 6.24 -5.06 -16.31
C GLN A 25 5.07 -6.02 -16.55
N ASN A 26 4.25 -6.27 -15.53
CA ASN A 26 3.05 -7.10 -15.59
C ASN A 26 1.78 -6.32 -15.99
N GLY A 27 1.88 -5.02 -16.32
CA GLY A 27 0.72 -4.20 -16.73
C GLY A 27 -0.27 -3.85 -15.60
N ILE A 28 0.12 -4.03 -14.34
CA ILE A 28 -0.71 -3.75 -13.15
C ILE A 28 -0.71 -2.27 -12.80
N THR A 29 0.43 -1.60 -12.94
CA THR A 29 0.56 -0.15 -12.72
C THR A 29 1.28 0.53 -13.87
N SER A 30 1.24 1.87 -13.90
CA SER A 30 1.89 2.67 -14.94
C SER A 30 3.21 3.27 -14.44
N GLN A 31 4.02 3.80 -15.36
CA GLN A 31 5.22 4.57 -15.01
C GLN A 31 4.89 5.77 -14.09
N HIS A 32 3.71 6.38 -14.23
CA HIS A 32 3.25 7.44 -13.32
C HIS A 32 3.04 6.94 -11.89
N GLY A 33 2.70 5.65 -11.73
CA GLY A 33 2.62 4.97 -10.45
C GLY A 33 3.96 4.94 -9.71
N LEU A 34 5.07 4.75 -10.42
CA LEU A 34 6.42 4.80 -9.85
C LEU A 34 6.79 6.21 -9.39
N ILE A 35 6.44 7.24 -10.17
CA ILE A 35 6.64 8.65 -9.78
C ILE A 35 5.80 8.97 -8.54
N ALA A 36 4.56 8.50 -8.48
CA ALA A 36 3.69 8.67 -7.32
C ALA A 36 4.26 8.00 -6.06
N HIS A 37 4.84 6.80 -6.20
CA HIS A 37 5.50 6.12 -5.10
C HIS A 37 6.71 6.91 -4.60
N GLY A 38 7.56 7.42 -5.50
CA GLY A 38 8.70 8.26 -5.11
C GLY A 38 8.30 9.51 -4.32
N ARG A 39 7.15 10.14 -4.65
CA ARG A 39 6.59 11.24 -3.82
C ARG A 39 6.17 10.76 -2.44
N GLY A 40 5.58 9.58 -2.35
CA GLY A 40 5.22 8.93 -1.08
C GLY A 40 6.45 8.65 -0.22
N GLU A 41 7.50 8.06 -0.79
CA GLU A 41 8.77 7.81 -0.10
C GLU A 41 9.33 9.11 0.49
N SER A 42 9.32 10.23 -0.25
CA SER A 42 9.77 11.53 0.25
C SER A 42 9.06 11.97 1.54
N PHE A 43 7.74 11.77 1.64
CA PHE A 43 7.02 12.04 2.89
C PHE A 43 7.34 11.03 3.98
N ASP A 44 7.52 9.76 3.62
CA ASP A 44 7.83 8.70 4.58
C ASP A 44 9.16 8.97 5.30
N TYR A 45 10.18 9.45 4.58
CA TYR A 45 11.43 9.92 5.20
C TYR A 45 11.21 11.04 6.22
N LEU A 46 10.36 12.03 5.89
CA LEU A 46 10.04 13.12 6.80
C LEU A 46 9.28 12.63 8.04
N LEU A 47 8.52 11.55 7.90
CA LEU A 47 7.71 10.93 8.97
C LEU A 47 8.45 9.79 9.69
N SER A 48 9.75 9.62 9.44
CA SER A 48 10.62 8.60 10.05
C SER A 48 10.23 7.16 9.71
N GLU A 49 9.65 6.93 8.53
CA GLU A 49 9.38 5.59 7.96
C GLU A 49 8.63 4.66 8.92
N ARG A 50 7.64 5.22 9.64
CA ARG A 50 6.85 4.49 10.64
C ARG A 50 5.43 5.02 10.76
N SER A 51 4.52 4.16 11.20
CA SER A 51 3.16 4.59 11.54
C SER A 51 3.16 5.49 12.79
N LEU A 52 2.78 6.75 12.60
CA LEU A 52 2.64 7.71 13.70
C LEU A 52 1.42 7.38 14.58
N PRO A 53 1.40 7.83 15.86
CA PRO A 53 0.24 7.63 16.73
C PRO A 53 -1.07 8.16 16.14
N THR A 54 -1.03 9.31 15.47
CA THR A 54 -2.17 9.91 14.78
C THR A 54 -2.65 9.07 13.60
N ALA A 55 -1.72 8.48 12.82
CA ALA A 55 -2.06 7.56 11.74
C ALA A 55 -2.73 6.29 12.28
N ASN A 56 -2.22 5.73 13.37
CA ASN A 56 -2.82 4.57 14.04
C ASN A 56 -4.23 4.88 14.59
N GLN A 57 -4.43 6.08 15.14
CA GLN A 57 -5.76 6.51 15.59
C GLN A 57 -6.72 6.65 14.41
N ALA A 58 -6.30 7.29 13.32
CA ALA A 58 -7.11 7.42 12.11
C ALA A 58 -7.47 6.05 11.50
N ALA A 59 -6.53 5.10 11.46
CA ALA A 59 -6.77 3.74 10.97
C ALA A 59 -7.82 2.99 11.81
N ARG A 60 -7.78 3.11 13.14
CA ARG A 60 -8.82 2.52 14.03
C ARG A 60 -10.19 3.14 13.79
N THR A 61 -10.25 4.47 13.62
CA THR A 61 -11.50 5.16 13.30
C THR A 61 -12.04 4.70 11.94
N ALA A 62 -11.20 4.64 10.91
CA ALA A 62 -11.58 4.14 9.59
C ALA A 62 -12.13 2.70 9.65
N ALA A 63 -11.49 1.81 10.42
CA ALA A 63 -11.97 0.45 10.62
C ALA A 63 -13.37 0.41 11.27
N ALA A 64 -13.64 1.28 12.25
CA ALA A 64 -14.97 1.40 12.85
C ALA A 64 -16.01 1.91 11.84
N TYR A 65 -15.64 2.88 10.99
CA TYR A 65 -16.51 3.38 9.92
C TYR A 65 -16.85 2.30 8.91
N ILE A 66 -15.86 1.53 8.45
CA ILE A 66 -16.06 0.42 7.52
C ILE A 66 -16.99 -0.63 8.15
N ARG A 67 -16.79 -0.96 9.44
CA ARG A 67 -17.63 -1.94 10.15
C ARG A 67 -19.09 -1.51 10.29
N LEU A 68 -19.35 -0.21 10.43
CA LEU A 68 -20.70 0.35 10.59
C LEU A 68 -21.38 0.69 9.25
N ALA A 69 -20.64 0.68 8.14
CA ALA A 69 -21.17 1.01 6.84
C ALA A 69 -22.15 -0.06 6.33
N LYS A 70 -23.20 0.39 5.63
CA LYS A 70 -24.18 -0.53 5.01
C LYS A 70 -23.63 -1.19 3.75
N ASN A 71 -22.89 -0.44 2.94
CA ASN A 71 -22.30 -0.90 1.67
C ASN A 71 -20.86 -0.38 1.55
N PRO A 72 -19.92 -0.87 2.38
CA PRO A 72 -18.53 -0.45 2.29
C PRO A 72 -17.88 -0.93 0.99
N VAL A 73 -17.04 -0.08 0.39
CA VAL A 73 -16.28 -0.39 -0.83
C VAL A 73 -14.83 0.04 -0.63
N ILE A 74 -13.89 -0.82 -1.02
CA ILE A 74 -12.45 -0.58 -1.04
C ILE A 74 -12.04 -0.35 -2.50
N SER A 75 -11.60 0.86 -2.81
CA SER A 75 -11.08 1.20 -4.14
C SER A 75 -9.62 0.76 -4.29
N VAL A 76 -9.27 0.21 -5.44
CA VAL A 76 -7.97 -0.41 -5.74
C VAL A 76 -7.44 0.12 -7.06
N ASN A 77 -6.36 0.89 -7.01
CA ASN A 77 -5.60 1.27 -8.20
C ASN A 77 -4.40 0.33 -8.43
N GLY A 78 -3.66 0.56 -9.52
CA GLY A 78 -2.48 -0.23 -9.87
C GLY A 78 -1.38 -0.26 -8.81
N ASN A 79 -1.15 0.84 -8.08
CA ASN A 79 -0.12 0.85 -7.02
C ASN A 79 -0.56 0.01 -5.82
N SER A 80 -1.81 0.13 -5.39
CA SER A 80 -2.34 -0.68 -4.29
C SER A 80 -2.36 -2.18 -4.66
N ALA A 81 -2.70 -2.51 -5.91
CA ALA A 81 -2.67 -3.87 -6.42
C ALA A 81 -1.24 -4.45 -6.52
N ALA A 82 -0.24 -3.62 -6.84
CA ALA A 82 1.15 -4.07 -6.94
C ALA A 82 1.84 -4.22 -5.56
N LEU A 83 1.44 -3.42 -4.56
CA LEU A 83 2.14 -3.33 -3.29
C LEU A 83 1.55 -4.22 -2.19
N VAL A 84 0.23 -4.25 -2.06
CA VAL A 84 -0.50 -4.87 -0.94
C VAL A 84 -1.75 -5.67 -1.39
N PRO A 85 -1.67 -6.50 -2.45
CA PRO A 85 -2.85 -7.20 -2.97
C PRO A 85 -3.47 -8.15 -1.94
N THR A 86 -2.63 -8.86 -1.17
CA THR A 86 -3.08 -9.84 -0.18
C THR A 86 -3.81 -9.15 0.99
N GLU A 87 -3.29 -8.01 1.45
CA GLU A 87 -3.88 -7.25 2.56
C GLU A 87 -5.22 -6.60 2.16
N ILE A 88 -5.36 -6.16 0.90
CA ILE A 88 -6.64 -5.65 0.37
C ILE A 88 -7.70 -6.75 0.37
N VAL A 89 -7.36 -7.96 -0.10
CA VAL A 89 -8.27 -9.11 -0.10
C VAL A 89 -8.65 -9.49 1.33
N ALA A 90 -7.66 -9.59 2.23
CA ALA A 90 -7.91 -9.91 3.63
C ALA A 90 -8.80 -8.86 4.31
N LEU A 91 -8.60 -7.57 4.04
CA LEU A 91 -9.44 -6.50 4.59
C LEU A 91 -10.88 -6.61 4.06
N SER A 92 -11.04 -6.83 2.75
CA SER A 92 -12.34 -7.04 2.11
C SER A 92 -13.11 -8.20 2.75
N GLU A 93 -12.46 -9.37 2.92
CA GLU A 93 -13.04 -10.56 3.54
C GLU A 93 -13.43 -10.32 5.01
N LEU A 94 -12.57 -9.63 5.77
CA LEU A 94 -12.84 -9.32 7.18
C LEU A 94 -13.99 -8.33 7.37
N THR A 95 -14.16 -7.38 6.46
CA THR A 95 -15.17 -6.33 6.60
C THR A 95 -16.45 -6.58 5.82
N GLY A 96 -16.44 -7.52 4.87
CA GLY A 96 -17.51 -7.71 3.90
C GLY A 96 -17.60 -6.55 2.89
N ALA A 97 -16.50 -5.82 2.68
CA ALA A 97 -16.50 -4.67 1.77
C ALA A 97 -16.32 -5.15 0.33
N ALA A 98 -17.04 -4.56 -0.63
CA ALA A 98 -16.77 -4.83 -2.02
C ALA A 98 -15.41 -4.24 -2.43
N VAL A 99 -14.77 -4.82 -3.45
CA VAL A 99 -13.54 -4.29 -4.04
C VAL A 99 -13.87 -3.72 -5.41
N GLU A 100 -13.45 -2.48 -5.67
CA GLU A 100 -13.65 -1.78 -6.94
C GLU A 100 -12.29 -1.36 -7.51
N VAL A 101 -12.07 -1.58 -8.81
CA VAL A 101 -10.82 -1.26 -9.51
C VAL A 101 -10.98 0.03 -10.30
#